data_AF-A0A9D9G5K9-F1
#
_entry.id   AF-A0A9D9G5K9-F1
#
_cell.length_a   1.000
_cell.length_b   1.000
_cell.length_c   1.000
_cell.angle_alpha   90.00
_cell.angle_beta   90.00
_cell.angle_gamma   90.00
#
_symmetry.space_group_name_H-M   'P 1'
#
loop_
_entity.id
_entity.type
_entity.pdbx_description
1 polymer ?
#
loop_
_entity_poly.entity_id
_entity_poly.type
_entity_poly.pdbx_seq_one_letter_code
_entity_poly.pdbx_strand_id
1 'polypeptide(L)'
;MDFIDPFDDLEENTEITGWEPVLGGQLAEKAVWVDEAKCIGCQYCVHVASNTFMVDEFHGRSQAIRQDGDSSDVIQEAIDTCPVDCIHWVNFEELDDLENSLDRDMFQSFGKPPRMNKH
;
A
#
# COMPACT_ATOMS: atom_id res chain seq x y z
N MET A 1 14.98 -16.10 -25.96
CA MET A 1 14.72 -16.13 -24.51
C MET A 1 14.17 -14.78 -24.21
N ASP A 2 12.87 -14.75 -24.34
CA ASP A 2 12.11 -13.61 -24.78
C ASP A 2 11.68 -12.96 -23.49
N PHE A 3 12.40 -11.89 -23.10
CA PHE A 3 12.02 -11.04 -21.99
C PHE A 3 10.74 -10.33 -22.40
N ILE A 4 9.63 -11.03 -22.21
CA ILE A 4 8.30 -10.43 -22.18
C ILE A 4 8.30 -9.65 -20.86
N ASP A 5 8.57 -8.36 -20.97
CA ASP A 5 8.41 -7.42 -19.87
C ASP A 5 6.93 -7.46 -19.47
N PRO A 6 6.56 -7.78 -18.22
CA PRO A 6 5.16 -7.83 -17.79
C PRO A 6 4.50 -6.45 -17.72
N PHE A 7 5.11 -5.42 -18.32
CA PHE A 7 4.71 -4.02 -18.32
C PHE A 7 4.16 -3.51 -19.66
N ASP A 8 4.12 -4.34 -20.71
CA ASP A 8 3.63 -3.95 -22.04
C ASP A 8 2.09 -3.91 -22.16
N ASP A 9 1.36 -4.39 -21.14
CA ASP A 9 -0.11 -4.30 -21.04
C ASP A 9 -0.57 -3.00 -20.33
N LEU A 10 0.08 -1.87 -20.64
CA LEU A 10 -0.47 -0.55 -20.31
C LEU A 10 -1.35 -0.10 -21.48
N GLU A 11 -2.54 -0.70 -21.59
CA GLU A 11 -3.60 -0.11 -22.40
C GLU A 11 -4.01 1.19 -21.69
N GLU A 12 -3.51 2.33 -22.18
CA GLU A 12 -3.90 3.67 -21.77
C GLU A 12 -5.37 3.91 -22.16
N ASN A 13 -6.30 3.27 -21.44
CA ASN A 13 -7.71 3.43 -21.68
C ASN A 13 -8.19 4.71 -21.00
N THR A 14 -8.18 5.81 -21.76
CA THR A 14 -8.67 7.13 -21.33
C THR A 14 -10.20 7.25 -21.43
N GLU A 15 -10.91 6.14 -21.71
CA GLU A 15 -12.35 6.14 -21.88
C GLU A 15 -13.03 6.05 -20.52
N ILE A 16 -13.57 7.19 -20.07
CA ILE A 16 -14.25 7.31 -18.78
C ILE A 16 -15.59 6.58 -18.88
N THR A 17 -15.62 5.28 -18.61
CA THR A 17 -16.83 4.43 -18.81
C THR A 17 -17.86 4.64 -17.70
N GLY A 18 -17.47 5.26 -16.58
CA GLY A 18 -18.33 5.44 -15.40
C GLY A 18 -18.46 4.18 -14.54
N TRP A 19 -17.66 3.14 -14.82
CA TRP A 19 -17.47 1.94 -14.00
C TRP A 19 -16.15 1.96 -13.26
N GLU A 20 -15.31 2.97 -13.52
CA GLU A 20 -14.08 3.19 -12.78
C GLU A 20 -14.42 3.39 -11.30
N PRO A 21 -13.66 2.77 -10.39
CA PRO A 21 -13.80 3.08 -8.97
C PRO A 21 -13.56 4.57 -8.75
N VAL A 22 -14.12 5.09 -7.66
CA VAL A 22 -14.30 6.52 -7.34
C VAL A 22 -13.05 7.42 -7.43
N LEU A 23 -11.86 6.85 -7.65
CA LEU A 23 -10.62 7.53 -8.01
C LEU A 23 -10.53 7.66 -9.55
N GLY A 24 -11.13 8.69 -10.13
CA GLY A 24 -10.93 8.97 -11.56
C GLY A 24 -9.46 9.25 -11.88
N GLY A 25 -8.96 8.74 -13.02
CA GLY A 25 -7.60 9.00 -13.54
C GLY A 25 -6.84 7.74 -13.99
N GLN A 26 -5.57 7.90 -14.37
CA GLN A 26 -4.70 6.86 -14.94
C GLN A 26 -4.33 5.72 -13.96
N LEU A 27 -4.70 5.86 -12.68
CA LEU A 27 -4.54 4.88 -11.60
C LEU A 27 -5.88 4.23 -11.20
N ALA A 28 -6.95 4.40 -11.99
CA ALA A 28 -8.30 3.94 -11.64
C ALA A 28 -8.34 2.45 -11.26
N GLU A 29 -7.50 1.59 -11.84
CA GLU A 29 -7.54 0.15 -11.58
C GLU A 29 -6.64 -0.30 -10.42
N LYS A 30 -5.65 0.52 -10.01
CA LYS A 30 -4.61 0.12 -9.05
C LYS A 30 -4.54 1.06 -7.84
N ALA A 31 -4.54 0.46 -6.66
CA ALA A 31 -4.30 1.13 -5.40
C ALA A 31 -2.98 0.65 -4.80
N VAL A 32 -2.31 1.51 -4.06
CA VAL A 32 -1.25 1.14 -3.13
C VAL A 32 -1.86 0.77 -1.78
N TRP A 33 -1.43 -0.38 -1.28
CA TRP A 33 -1.83 -0.94 0.01
C TRP A 33 -0.59 -1.23 0.85
N VAL A 34 -0.71 -1.03 2.16
CA VAL A 34 0.36 -1.31 3.12
C VAL A 34 -0.10 -2.44 4.04
N ASP A 35 0.69 -3.52 4.09
CA ASP A 35 0.54 -4.60 5.05
C ASP A 35 1.00 -4.11 6.44
N GLU A 36 0.05 -3.56 7.21
CA GLU A 36 0.28 -3.05 8.57
C GLU A 36 0.84 -4.14 9.52
N ALA A 37 0.56 -5.43 9.25
CA ALA A 37 1.04 -6.54 10.08
C ALA A 37 2.55 -6.76 9.92
N LYS A 38 3.08 -6.62 8.70
CA LYS A 38 4.51 -6.73 8.41
C LYS A 38 5.28 -5.43 8.62
N CYS A 39 4.60 -4.29 8.51
CA CYS A 39 5.25 -2.98 8.59
C CYS A 39 5.98 -2.81 9.93
N ILE A 40 7.24 -2.32 9.86
CA ILE A 40 8.06 -2.08 11.06
C ILE A 40 8.13 -0.61 11.50
N GLY A 41 7.39 0.28 10.84
CA GLY A 41 7.41 1.70 11.16
C GLY A 41 8.76 2.38 10.89
N CYS A 42 9.49 1.94 9.86
CA CYS A 42 10.79 2.54 9.50
C CYS A 42 10.70 3.95 8.91
N GLN A 43 9.49 4.41 8.56
CA GLN A 43 9.16 5.75 8.04
C GLN A 43 9.78 6.13 6.69
N TYR A 44 10.54 5.25 6.02
CA TYR A 44 11.11 5.57 4.70
C TYR A 44 10.06 5.95 3.66
N CYS A 45 8.96 5.19 3.59
CA CYS A 45 7.85 5.47 2.68
C CYS A 45 7.27 6.89 2.85
N VAL A 46 7.17 7.38 4.09
CA VAL A 46 6.68 8.74 4.38
C VAL A 46 7.70 9.81 3.99
N HIS A 47 8.99 9.52 4.03
CA HIS A 47 10.02 10.47 3.58
C HIS A 47 10.11 10.55 2.06
N VAL A 48 9.84 9.45 1.35
CA VAL A 48 9.87 9.39 -0.12
C VAL A 48 8.57 9.95 -0.72
N ALA A 49 7.42 9.46 -0.24
CA ALA A 49 6.09 9.79 -0.75
C ALA A 49 5.19 10.31 0.39
N SER A 50 5.49 11.53 0.86
CA SER A 50 4.85 12.13 2.04
C SER A 50 3.37 12.48 1.87
N ASN A 51 2.88 12.57 0.62
CA ASN A 51 1.47 12.85 0.37
C ASN A 51 0.65 11.56 0.25
N THR A 52 1.32 10.42 0.01
CA THR A 52 0.72 9.10 -0.19
C THR A 52 0.67 8.28 1.10
N PHE A 53 1.75 8.30 1.89
CA PHE A 53 1.87 7.49 3.11
C PHE A 53 1.91 8.32 4.40
N MET A 54 1.35 7.76 5.46
CA MET A 54 1.46 8.26 6.83
C MET A 54 1.86 7.13 7.77
N VAL A 55 2.45 7.44 8.92
CA VAL A 55 2.64 6.47 10.01
C VAL A 55 1.63 6.76 11.11
N ASP A 56 0.91 5.72 11.52
CA ASP A 56 0.00 5.74 12.65
C ASP A 56 0.75 5.94 13.96
N GLU A 57 0.35 6.94 14.75
CA GLU A 57 1.02 7.28 16.01
C GLU A 57 0.78 6.23 17.11
N PHE A 58 -0.30 5.45 17.04
CA PHE A 58 -0.68 4.48 18.08
C PHE A 58 0.05 3.13 17.92
N HIS A 59 0.12 2.62 16.70
CA HIS A 59 0.71 1.34 16.37
C HIS A 59 2.12 1.48 15.78
N GLY A 60 2.51 2.68 15.35
CA GLY A 60 3.78 2.91 14.66
C GLY A 60 3.86 2.17 13.32
N ARG A 61 2.73 1.98 12.63
CA ARG A 61 2.62 1.28 11.34
C ARG A 61 2.31 2.27 10.23
N SER A 62 2.85 2.05 9.04
CA SER A 62 2.52 2.90 7.89
C SER A 62 1.18 2.52 7.30
N GLN A 63 0.43 3.51 6.83
CA GLN A 63 -0.84 3.39 6.11
C GLN A 63 -0.76 4.25 4.83
N ALA A 64 -1.44 3.79 3.78
CA ALA A 64 -1.68 4.59 2.57
C ALA A 64 -2.88 5.52 2.83
N ILE A 65 -2.67 6.83 2.79
CA ILE A 65 -3.73 7.83 3.06
C ILE A 65 -4.35 8.38 1.78
N ARG A 66 -3.60 8.37 0.68
CA ARG A 66 -4.01 8.91 -0.62
C ARG A 66 -3.35 8.10 -1.71
N GLN A 67 -4.15 7.61 -2.64
CA GLN A 67 -3.68 6.80 -3.77
C GLN A 67 -3.05 7.69 -4.87
N ASP A 68 -3.49 8.94 -4.96
CA ASP A 68 -3.06 9.99 -5.90
C ASP A 68 -2.17 11.05 -5.24
N GLY A 69 -1.62 10.77 -4.06
CA GLY A 69 -0.87 11.75 -3.27
C GLY A 69 0.38 12.25 -3.98
N ASP A 70 1.12 11.33 -4.59
CA ASP A 70 2.37 11.55 -5.31
C ASP A 70 2.31 10.87 -6.70
N SER A 71 3.32 11.12 -7.55
CA SER A 71 3.43 10.46 -8.85
C SER A 71 3.69 8.95 -8.69
N SER A 72 3.21 8.14 -9.64
CA SER A 72 3.40 6.68 -9.63
C SER A 72 4.87 6.27 -9.49
N ASP A 73 5.80 7.01 -10.12
CA ASP A 73 7.24 6.77 -9.99
C ASP A 73 7.75 6.94 -8.55
N VAL A 74 7.22 7.92 -7.81
CA VAL A 74 7.59 8.21 -6.42
C VAL A 74 7.00 7.17 -5.49
N ILE A 75 5.76 6.74 -5.75
CA ILE A 75 5.12 5.64 -5.00
C ILE A 75 5.90 4.34 -5.23
N GLN A 76 6.34 4.08 -6.46
CA GLN A 76 7.17 2.92 -6.78
C GLN A 76 8.53 2.97 -6.06
N GLU A 77 9.19 4.13 -6.03
CA GLU A 77 10.43 4.31 -5.25
C GLU A 77 10.22 4.02 -3.75
N ALA A 78 9.09 4.45 -3.19
CA ALA A 78 8.74 4.19 -1.80
C ALA A 78 8.51 2.69 -1.53
N ILE A 79 7.92 1.96 -2.48
CA ILE A 79 7.75 0.51 -2.43
C ILE A 79 9.12 -0.17 -2.42
N ASP A 80 9.99 0.15 -3.38
CA ASP A 80 11.30 -0.48 -3.55
C ASP A 80 12.27 -0.17 -2.38
N THR A 81 12.04 0.94 -1.67
CA THR A 81 12.84 1.33 -0.50
C THR A 81 12.41 0.61 0.78
N CYS A 82 11.28 -0.11 0.78
CA CYS A 82 10.76 -0.74 1.99
C CYS A 82 11.63 -1.94 2.43
N PRO A 83 12.28 -1.89 3.61
CA PRO A 83 13.23 -2.94 4.04
C PRO A 83 12.57 -4.29 4.36
N VAL A 84 11.24 -4.31 4.53
CA VAL A 84 10.46 -5.51 4.87
C VAL A 84 9.43 -5.85 3.80
N ASP A 85 9.45 -5.17 2.65
CA ASP A 85 8.54 -5.40 1.52
C ASP A 85 7.06 -5.46 1.94
N CYS A 86 6.61 -4.45 2.70
CA CYS A 86 5.25 -4.40 3.23
C CYS A 86 4.29 -3.49 2.44
N ILE A 87 4.69 -2.99 1.27
CA ILE A 87 3.89 -2.08 0.45
C ILE A 87 3.70 -2.74 -0.90
N HIS A 88 2.45 -2.83 -1.37
CA HIS A 88 2.10 -3.55 -2.59
C HIS A 88 1.11 -2.76 -3.44
N TRP A 89 1.26 -2.87 -4.76
CA TRP A 89 0.19 -2.52 -5.70
C TRP A 89 -0.87 -3.61 -5.71
N VAL A 90 -2.12 -3.22 -5.53
CA VAL A 90 -3.29 -4.11 -5.50
C VAL A 90 -4.37 -3.54 -6.40
N ASN A 91 -5.35 -4.35 -6.79
CA ASN A 91 -6.51 -3.81 -7.50
C ASN A 91 -7.34 -2.98 -6.52
N PHE A 92 -7.89 -1.86 -6.99
CA PHE A 92 -8.68 -0.99 -6.11
C PHE A 92 -9.88 -1.72 -5.49
N GLU A 93 -10.50 -2.64 -6.25
CA GLU A 93 -11.65 -3.43 -5.78
C GLU A 93 -11.31 -4.36 -4.60
N GLU A 94 -10.06 -4.82 -4.50
CA GLU A 94 -9.58 -5.72 -3.44
C GLU A 94 -9.17 -4.96 -2.16
N LEU A 95 -9.09 -3.63 -2.22
CA LEU A 95 -8.58 -2.82 -1.11
C LEU A 95 -9.43 -2.98 0.15
N ASP A 96 -10.76 -2.97 0.02
CA ASP A 96 -11.68 -3.12 1.15
C ASP A 96 -11.55 -4.51 1.81
N ASP A 97 -11.43 -5.56 1.02
CA ASP A 97 -11.21 -6.93 1.52
C ASP A 97 -9.86 -7.05 2.25
N LEU A 98 -8.80 -6.45 1.70
CA LEU A 98 -7.48 -6.43 2.33
C LEU A 98 -7.50 -5.66 3.65
N GLU A 99 -8.13 -4.48 3.69
CA GLU A 99 -8.29 -3.69 4.92
C GLU A 99 -9.13 -4.42 5.97
N ASN A 100 -10.20 -5.11 5.57
CA ASN A 100 -11.02 -5.93 6.48
C ASN A 100 -10.27 -7.16 7.01
N SER A 101 -9.31 -7.69 6.23
CA SER A 101 -8.47 -8.81 6.65
C SER A 101 -7.39 -8.41 7.67
N LEU A 102 -7.06 -7.12 7.77
CA LEU A 102 -6.10 -6.60 8.74
C LEU A 102 -6.73 -6.59 10.14
N ASP A 103 -6.38 -7.60 10.95
CA ASP A 103 -6.72 -7.63 12.37
C ASP A 103 -5.87 -6.61 13.15
N ARG A 104 -6.34 -5.36 13.20
CA ARG A 104 -5.61 -4.27 13.89
C ARG A 104 -5.48 -4.50 15.39
N ASP A 105 -6.41 -5.25 15.99
CA ASP A 105 -6.41 -5.60 17.41
C ASP A 105 -5.24 -6.55 17.79
N MET A 106 -4.68 -7.28 16.82
CA MET A 106 -3.52 -8.15 17.02
C MET A 106 -2.16 -7.44 16.94
N PHE A 107 -2.10 -6.17 16.55
CA PHE A 107 -0.82 -5.45 16.46
C PHE A 107 -0.18 -5.26 17.84
N GLN A 108 0.89 -6.00 18.09
CA GLN A 108 1.72 -5.77 19.25
C GLN A 108 2.51 -4.47 19.05
N SER A 109 2.31 -3.51 19.96
CA SER A 109 3.14 -2.31 20.02
C SER A 109 4.62 -2.72 20.06
N PHE A 110 5.48 -2.07 19.28
CA PHE A 110 6.92 -2.32 19.31
C PHE A 110 7.45 -2.20 20.73
N GLY A 111 8.21 -3.20 21.18
CA GLY A 111 8.79 -3.24 22.52
C GLY A 111 7.92 -3.87 23.61
N LYS A 112 6.67 -4.29 23.31
CA LYS A 112 5.92 -5.16 24.22
C LYS A 112 6.27 -6.63 23.96
N PRO A 113 6.45 -7.46 25.01
CA PRO A 113 6.64 -8.88 24.83
C PRO A 113 5.42 -9.48 24.10
N PRO A 114 5.61 -10.51 23.26
CA PRO A 114 4.52 -11.11 22.54
C PRO A 114 3.43 -11.60 23.51
N ARG A 115 2.17 -11.31 23.18
CA ARG A 115 1.02 -11.85 23.93
C ARG A 115 1.08 -13.37 23.81
N MET A 116 1.64 -14.02 24.82
CA MET A 116 1.57 -15.46 24.97
C MET A 116 0.11 -15.84 25.23
N ASN A 117 -0.48 -16.62 24.33
CA ASN A 117 -1.76 -17.27 24.57
C ASN A 117 -1.56 -18.28 25.71
N LYS A 118 -2.17 -18.02 26.87
CA LYS A 118 -2.20 -18.98 27.98
C LYS A 118 -3.25 -20.04 27.62
N HIS A 119 -2.78 -21.18 27.14
CA HIS A 119 -3.58 -22.42 27.08
C HIS A 119 -3.95 -22.87 28.50
#